data_AF-A0A3S5BGM9-F1
#
_entry.id   AF-A0A3S5BGM9-F1
#
_cell.length_a   1.000
_cell.length_b   1.000
_cell.length_c   1.000
_cell.angle_alpha   90.00
_cell.angle_beta   90.00
_cell.angle_gamma   90.00
#
_symmetry.space_group_name_H-M   'P 1'
#
loop_
_entity.id
_entity.type
_entity.pdbx_description
1 polymer ?
#
loop_
_entity_poly.entity_id
_entity_poly.type
_entity_poly.pdbx_seq_one_letter_code
_entity_poly.pdbx_strand_id
1 'polypeptide(L)'
;MQTSHECFKVSENCGVSLSKYKDNDVICVKAISDGKIGNVICGTNIEAYMTFNLETLYQIQKEYVKLERRPIERTSIVKKYSDHYKFIRTVSEEDKSEIFQNKYHASKLVGFISEGANLVLQRLLVTRDFPPCFEALSMDESGSICQVLYLNMGERTQKIADNKVNVLGIQRKLQSTSGLSASWQSFFMLDGHLISRAQVGSPVILKVTLIPKFIESDKFLEKPFLNSKSLCWDEDLELYHRYIEKKLDSILLAAVLLFGGILLASEWMLHQEIRRI
;
A
#
# COMPACT_ATOMS: atom_id res chain seq x y z
N MET A 1 -35.16 -9.39 -12.63
CA MET A 1 -33.79 -9.33 -13.20
C MET A 1 -33.10 -10.65 -12.88
N GLN A 2 -32.90 -11.50 -13.87
CA GLN A 2 -32.11 -12.73 -13.73
C GLN A 2 -30.66 -12.30 -13.53
N THR A 3 -30.09 -12.53 -12.35
CA THR A 3 -28.64 -12.39 -12.12
C THR A 3 -27.96 -13.53 -12.88
N SER A 4 -27.28 -13.22 -13.99
CA SER A 4 -26.40 -14.18 -14.65
C SER A 4 -25.25 -14.51 -13.70
N HIS A 5 -25.11 -15.78 -13.34
CA HIS A 5 -24.02 -16.26 -12.51
C HIS A 5 -22.83 -16.59 -13.40
N GLU A 6 -21.82 -15.72 -13.35
CA GLU A 6 -20.58 -15.84 -14.10
C GLU A 6 -19.48 -16.35 -13.18
N CYS A 7 -18.72 -17.35 -13.65
CA CYS A 7 -17.78 -18.08 -12.82
C CYS A 7 -16.35 -17.64 -13.12
N PHE A 8 -15.68 -17.11 -12.09
CA PHE A 8 -14.24 -16.87 -12.08
C PHE A 8 -13.55 -18.00 -11.32
N LYS A 9 -12.48 -18.52 -11.90
CA LYS A 9 -11.59 -19.50 -11.26
C LYS A 9 -10.34 -18.79 -10.80
N VAL A 10 -9.94 -19.08 -9.57
CA VAL A 10 -8.65 -18.68 -9.00
C VAL A 10 -7.70 -19.85 -9.15
N SER A 11 -6.48 -19.60 -9.64
CA SER A 11 -5.45 -20.65 -9.81
C SER A 11 -4.91 -21.12 -8.45
N GLU A 12 -4.51 -22.39 -8.36
CA GLU A 12 -3.91 -22.98 -7.14
C GLU A 12 -2.59 -22.31 -6.72
N ASN A 13 -1.91 -21.63 -7.65
CA ASN A 13 -0.64 -20.95 -7.42
C ASN A 13 -0.79 -19.49 -6.93
N CYS A 14 -1.98 -19.10 -6.46
CA CYS A 14 -2.22 -17.77 -5.89
C CYS A 14 -1.90 -17.75 -4.40
N GLY A 15 -1.20 -16.71 -3.93
CA GLY A 15 -0.86 -16.58 -2.53
C GLY A 15 0.14 -15.49 -2.24
N VAL A 16 0.47 -15.38 -0.95
CA VAL A 16 1.53 -14.54 -0.43
C VAL A 16 2.59 -15.47 0.16
N SER A 17 3.85 -15.28 -0.19
CA SER A 17 4.96 -16.12 0.27
C SER A 17 6.21 -15.29 0.52
N LEU A 18 7.09 -15.80 1.39
CA LEU A 18 8.44 -15.25 1.52
C LEU A 18 9.30 -15.73 0.35
N SER A 19 10.09 -14.84 -0.21
CA SER A 19 10.96 -15.12 -1.34
C SER A 19 12.25 -14.30 -1.23
N LYS A 20 13.19 -14.53 -2.16
CA LYS A 20 14.40 -13.73 -2.30
C LYS A 20 14.38 -12.98 -3.62
N TYR A 21 14.70 -11.70 -3.58
CA TYR A 21 14.88 -10.88 -4.78
C TYR A 21 16.15 -10.05 -4.63
N LYS A 22 17.13 -10.30 -5.50
CA LYS A 22 18.47 -9.68 -5.44
C LYS A 22 19.05 -9.76 -4.02
N ASP A 23 19.09 -10.97 -3.48
CA ASP A 23 19.65 -11.33 -2.16
C ASP A 23 18.96 -10.74 -0.92
N ASN A 24 17.84 -10.04 -1.10
CA ASN A 24 17.02 -9.53 0.00
C ASN A 24 15.78 -10.40 0.21
N ASP A 25 15.42 -10.62 1.47
CA ASP A 25 14.15 -11.26 1.81
C ASP A 25 12.98 -10.32 1.50
N VAL A 26 12.01 -10.84 0.75
CA VAL A 26 10.89 -10.07 0.21
C VAL A 26 9.59 -10.85 0.32
N ILE A 27 8.48 -10.12 0.25
CA ILE A 27 7.15 -10.68 0.09
C ILE A 27 6.88 -10.84 -1.41
N CYS A 28 6.57 -12.07 -1.83
CA CYS A 28 6.09 -12.39 -3.17
C CYS A 28 4.57 -12.58 -3.15
N VAL A 29 3.86 -11.85 -4.00
CA VAL A 29 2.42 -11.94 -4.18
C VAL A 29 2.13 -12.45 -5.57
N LYS A 30 1.36 -13.54 -5.66
CA LYS A 30 0.83 -14.07 -6.93
C LYS A 30 -0.69 -14.11 -6.86
N ALA A 31 -1.35 -13.51 -7.84
CA ALA A 31 -2.80 -13.51 -7.93
C ALA A 31 -3.23 -13.69 -9.39
N ILE A 32 -4.00 -14.73 -9.65
CA ILE A 32 -4.46 -15.11 -10.99
C ILE A 32 -5.97 -15.32 -10.92
N SER A 33 -6.66 -14.65 -11.81
CA SER A 33 -8.11 -14.71 -11.97
C SER A 33 -8.41 -14.91 -13.44
N ASP A 34 -9.10 -15.99 -13.77
CA ASP A 34 -9.62 -16.23 -15.12
C ASP A 34 -11.12 -16.45 -15.04
N GLY A 35 -11.88 -15.80 -15.91
CA GLY A 35 -13.33 -15.93 -15.91
C GLY A 35 -13.97 -15.53 -17.21
N LYS A 36 -15.30 -15.57 -17.20
CA LYS A 36 -16.13 -15.27 -18.35
C LYS A 36 -17.26 -14.35 -17.92
N ILE A 37 -17.35 -13.19 -18.56
CA ILE A 37 -18.47 -12.26 -18.42
C ILE A 37 -19.32 -12.32 -19.67
N GLY A 38 -20.54 -12.85 -19.59
CA GLY A 38 -21.40 -13.18 -20.73
C GLY A 38 -20.71 -14.16 -21.68
N ASN A 39 -20.34 -13.67 -22.86
CA ASN A 39 -19.56 -14.40 -23.87
C ASN A 39 -18.08 -14.02 -23.93
N VAL A 40 -17.64 -13.08 -23.10
CA VAL A 40 -16.28 -12.53 -23.12
C VAL A 40 -15.42 -13.23 -22.09
N ILE A 41 -14.31 -13.84 -22.53
CA ILE A 41 -13.32 -14.42 -21.62
C ILE A 41 -12.36 -13.31 -21.20
N CYS A 42 -12.13 -13.16 -19.90
CA CYS A 42 -11.20 -12.18 -19.38
C CYS A 42 -10.41 -12.74 -18.21
N GLY A 43 -9.24 -12.17 -17.97
CA GLY A 43 -8.42 -12.56 -16.85
C GLY A 43 -7.37 -11.53 -16.46
N THR A 44 -6.84 -11.73 -15.27
CA THR A 44 -5.82 -10.89 -14.66
C THR A 44 -4.82 -11.78 -13.94
N ASN A 45 -3.53 -11.57 -14.20
CA ASN A 45 -2.42 -12.21 -13.53
C ASN A 45 -1.49 -11.14 -12.98
N ILE A 46 -1.23 -11.16 -11.68
CA ILE A 46 -0.32 -10.25 -10.98
C ILE A 46 0.76 -11.09 -10.29
N GLU A 47 2.01 -10.72 -10.52
CA GLU A 47 3.15 -11.16 -9.73
C GLU A 47 3.92 -9.93 -9.23
N ALA A 48 4.12 -9.81 -7.92
CA ALA A 48 4.79 -8.68 -7.32
C ALA A 48 5.78 -9.12 -6.23
N TYR A 49 6.92 -8.44 -6.18
CA TYR A 49 7.96 -8.58 -5.16
C TYR A 49 8.10 -7.24 -4.44
N MET A 50 7.91 -7.26 -3.13
CA MET A 50 7.90 -6.06 -2.30
C MET A 50 8.60 -6.27 -0.96
N THR A 51 9.07 -5.19 -0.37
CA THR A 51 9.62 -5.21 0.99
C THR A 51 8.49 -5.39 2.02
N PHE A 52 8.86 -5.67 3.27
CA PHE A 52 7.89 -5.73 4.38
C PHE A 52 7.17 -4.40 4.64
N ASN A 53 7.72 -3.28 4.14
CA ASN A 53 7.09 -1.96 4.20
C ASN A 53 6.16 -1.69 3.00
N LEU A 54 5.79 -2.75 2.25
CA LEU A 54 4.97 -2.69 1.03
C LEU A 54 5.60 -1.88 -0.12
N GLU A 55 6.90 -1.61 -0.05
CA GLU A 55 7.59 -0.95 -1.16
C GLU A 55 7.81 -1.94 -2.31
N THR A 56 7.30 -1.60 -3.50
CA THR A 56 7.36 -2.48 -4.67
C THR A 56 8.74 -2.45 -5.31
N LEU A 57 9.44 -3.59 -5.34
CA LEU A 57 10.72 -3.72 -6.04
C LEU A 57 10.50 -4.09 -7.51
N TYR A 58 9.54 -4.97 -7.77
CA TYR A 58 9.14 -5.40 -9.09
C TYR A 58 7.68 -5.84 -9.08
N GLN A 59 6.93 -5.52 -10.13
CA GLN A 59 5.61 -6.07 -10.39
C GLN A 59 5.43 -6.26 -11.88
N ILE A 60 4.77 -7.35 -12.26
CA ILE A 60 4.16 -7.55 -13.56
C ILE A 60 2.68 -7.86 -13.39
N GLN A 61 1.85 -7.17 -14.15
CA GLN A 61 0.42 -7.38 -14.23
C GLN A 61 0.04 -7.60 -15.70
N LYS A 62 -0.63 -8.71 -15.98
CA LYS A 62 -1.13 -9.06 -17.30
C LYS A 62 -2.64 -9.16 -17.23
N GLU A 63 -3.32 -8.43 -18.09
CA GLU A 63 -4.77 -8.42 -18.22
C GLU A 63 -5.11 -8.77 -19.64
N TYR A 64 -6.16 -9.56 -19.85
CA TYR A 64 -6.60 -9.89 -21.18
C TYR A 64 -8.12 -9.94 -21.26
N VAL A 65 -8.64 -9.60 -22.43
CA VAL A 65 -10.05 -9.69 -22.78
C VAL A 65 -10.13 -10.28 -24.19
N LYS A 66 -10.67 -11.50 -24.30
CA LYS A 66 -10.90 -12.17 -25.59
C LYS A 66 -12.28 -11.79 -26.10
N LEU A 67 -12.35 -10.70 -26.86
CA LEU A 67 -13.52 -10.36 -27.67
C LEU A 67 -13.47 -11.19 -28.95
N GLU A 68 -14.63 -11.59 -29.50
CA GLU A 68 -14.73 -12.47 -30.68
C GLU A 68 -13.93 -11.98 -31.90
N ARG A 69 -13.71 -10.67 -32.02
CA ARG A 69 -13.03 -10.07 -33.17
C ARG A 69 -11.72 -9.37 -32.82
N ARG A 70 -11.49 -9.03 -31.55
CA ARG A 70 -10.37 -8.17 -31.11
C ARG A 70 -9.89 -8.57 -29.71
N PRO A 71 -9.00 -9.55 -29.59
CA PRO A 71 -8.37 -9.80 -28.31
C PRO A 71 -7.54 -8.59 -27.92
N ILE A 72 -7.72 -8.13 -26.68
CA ILE A 72 -6.93 -7.05 -26.10
C ILE A 72 -6.12 -7.65 -24.97
N GLU A 73 -4.80 -7.46 -25.01
CA GLU A 73 -3.89 -7.82 -23.95
C GLU A 73 -3.19 -6.57 -23.43
N ARG A 74 -3.08 -6.44 -22.11
CA ARG A 74 -2.41 -5.34 -21.45
C ARG A 74 -1.40 -5.91 -20.48
N THR A 75 -0.14 -5.52 -20.64
CA THR A 75 0.93 -5.85 -19.70
C THR A 75 1.47 -4.58 -19.07
N SER A 76 1.39 -4.48 -17.74
CA SER A 76 1.93 -3.38 -16.95
C SER A 76 3.07 -3.89 -16.08
N ILE A 77 4.22 -3.21 -16.12
CA ILE A 77 5.41 -3.54 -15.36
C ILE A 77 5.82 -2.33 -14.52
N VAL A 78 6.03 -2.57 -13.23
CA VAL A 78 6.64 -1.62 -12.29
C VAL A 78 7.99 -2.18 -11.87
N LYS A 79 9.06 -1.39 -11.94
CA LYS A 79 10.37 -1.81 -11.47
C LYS A 79 11.11 -0.68 -10.77
N LYS A 80 11.58 -0.94 -9.55
CA LYS A 80 12.42 -0.04 -8.78
C LYS A 80 13.90 -0.21 -9.19
N TYR A 81 14.54 0.93 -9.43
CA TYR A 81 15.99 1.10 -9.50
C TYR A 81 16.46 1.93 -8.29
N SER A 82 17.77 2.18 -8.17
CA SER A 82 18.33 2.90 -7.01
C SER A 82 17.75 4.30 -6.83
N ASP A 83 17.53 5.02 -7.92
CA ASP A 83 17.13 6.44 -7.95
C ASP A 83 15.73 6.67 -8.52
N HIS A 84 15.16 5.72 -9.26
CA HIS A 84 13.88 5.89 -9.95
C HIS A 84 13.06 4.61 -10.06
N TYR A 85 11.77 4.78 -10.33
CA TYR A 85 10.88 3.72 -10.80
C TYR A 85 10.70 3.84 -12.30
N LYS A 86 10.66 2.69 -12.97
CA LYS A 86 10.27 2.58 -14.38
C LYS A 86 8.91 1.88 -14.46
N PHE A 87 8.00 2.51 -15.18
CA PHE A 87 6.68 2.00 -15.48
C PHE A 87 6.60 1.75 -16.98
N ILE A 88 6.21 0.55 -17.35
CA ILE A 88 6.07 0.15 -18.76
C ILE A 88 4.69 -0.45 -18.90
N ARG A 89 3.91 0.06 -19.85
CA ARG A 89 2.62 -0.51 -20.21
C ARG A 89 2.64 -0.84 -21.69
N THR A 90 2.30 -2.08 -22.01
CA THR A 90 2.11 -2.55 -23.38
C THR A 90 0.64 -2.87 -23.56
N VAL A 91 0.00 -2.30 -24.57
CA VAL A 91 -1.35 -2.64 -24.99
C VAL A 91 -1.24 -3.27 -26.37
N SER A 92 -1.65 -4.52 -26.48
CA SER A 92 -1.70 -5.27 -27.72
C SER A 92 -3.14 -5.49 -28.13
N GLU A 93 -3.50 -5.03 -29.31
CA GLU A 93 -4.81 -5.23 -29.93
C GLU A 93 -4.58 -5.72 -31.36
N GLU A 94 -5.08 -6.92 -31.68
CA GLU A 94 -4.79 -7.61 -32.95
C GLU A 94 -3.27 -7.73 -33.20
N ASP A 95 -2.76 -7.17 -34.31
CA ASP A 95 -1.34 -7.18 -34.71
C ASP A 95 -0.58 -5.89 -34.31
N LYS A 96 -1.23 -4.98 -33.56
CA LYS A 96 -0.64 -3.71 -33.13
C LYS A 96 -0.31 -3.75 -31.65
N SER A 97 0.89 -3.29 -31.31
CA SER A 97 1.32 -3.10 -29.93
C SER A 97 1.74 -1.66 -29.69
N GLU A 98 1.12 -1.01 -28.72
CA GLU A 98 1.50 0.30 -28.23
C GLU A 98 2.24 0.17 -26.90
N ILE A 99 3.38 0.85 -26.78
CA ILE A 99 4.22 0.84 -25.58
C ILE A 99 4.25 2.24 -24.99
N PHE A 100 3.82 2.36 -23.74
CA PHE A 100 3.88 3.57 -22.93
C PHE A 100 4.92 3.38 -21.84
N GLN A 101 5.74 4.39 -21.61
CA GLN A 101 6.79 4.32 -20.60
C GLN A 101 6.90 5.61 -19.81
N ASN A 102 6.80 5.50 -18.49
CA ASN A 102 7.02 6.61 -17.56
C ASN A 102 8.18 6.30 -16.62
N LYS A 103 8.89 7.34 -16.20
CA LYS A 103 9.93 7.26 -15.19
C LYS A 103 9.69 8.31 -14.12
N TYR A 104 9.81 7.92 -12.87
CA TYR A 104 9.63 8.82 -11.73
C TYR A 104 10.76 8.61 -10.74
N HIS A 105 11.32 9.70 -10.23
CA HIS A 105 12.35 9.63 -9.19
C HIS A 105 11.77 8.96 -7.93
N ALA A 106 12.55 8.08 -7.29
CA ALA A 106 12.10 7.28 -6.15
C ALA A 106 11.67 8.15 -4.96
N SER A 107 12.33 9.31 -4.76
CA SER A 107 11.94 10.27 -3.71
C SER A 107 10.53 10.84 -3.89
N LYS A 108 9.96 10.83 -5.10
CA LYS A 108 8.59 11.29 -5.38
C LYS A 108 7.54 10.19 -5.17
N LEU A 109 7.98 8.94 -4.95
CA LEU A 109 7.13 7.75 -4.84
C LEU A 109 7.21 7.11 -3.45
N VAL A 110 7.65 7.87 -2.45
CA VAL A 110 7.57 7.43 -1.05
C VAL A 110 6.10 7.20 -0.70
N GLY A 111 5.77 5.98 -0.25
CA GLY A 111 4.39 5.58 0.02
C GLY A 111 3.57 5.19 -1.23
N PHE A 112 4.22 4.93 -2.36
CA PHE A 112 3.56 4.35 -3.54
C PHE A 112 3.13 2.90 -3.29
N ILE A 113 1.86 2.62 -3.58
CA ILE A 113 1.23 1.30 -3.47
C ILE A 113 0.87 0.81 -4.88
N SER A 114 1.55 -0.25 -5.32
CA SER A 114 1.21 -0.95 -6.57
C SER A 114 -0.01 -1.86 -6.39
N GLU A 115 -0.58 -2.41 -7.48
CA GLU A 115 -1.72 -3.35 -7.38
C GLU A 115 -1.40 -4.60 -6.54
N GLY A 116 -0.20 -5.17 -6.65
CA GLY A 116 0.24 -6.28 -5.80
C GLY A 116 0.35 -5.89 -4.34
N ALA A 117 0.95 -4.73 -4.04
CA ALA A 117 1.03 -4.21 -2.68
C ALA A 117 -0.37 -3.89 -2.11
N ASN A 118 -1.28 -3.40 -2.95
CA ASN A 118 -2.66 -3.12 -2.60
C ASN A 118 -3.42 -4.39 -2.16
N LEU A 119 -3.16 -5.55 -2.76
CA LEU A 119 -3.76 -6.82 -2.33
C LEU A 119 -3.39 -7.18 -0.89
N VAL A 120 -2.13 -6.93 -0.51
CA VAL A 120 -1.64 -7.16 0.87
C VAL A 120 -2.18 -6.08 1.80
N LEU A 121 -2.11 -4.81 1.38
CA LEU A 121 -2.55 -3.67 2.18
C LEU A 121 -4.01 -3.81 2.59
N GLN A 122 -4.94 -4.12 1.68
CA GLN A 122 -6.36 -4.23 2.05
C GLN A 122 -6.62 -5.34 3.08
N ARG A 123 -5.86 -6.43 3.05
CA ARG A 123 -5.94 -7.49 4.07
C ARG A 123 -5.38 -7.00 5.41
N LEU A 124 -4.28 -6.26 5.39
CA LEU A 124 -3.72 -5.64 6.60
C LEU A 124 -4.67 -4.63 7.22
N LEU A 125 -5.34 -3.81 6.39
CA LEU A 125 -6.33 -2.86 6.86
C LEU A 125 -7.51 -3.57 7.52
N VAL A 126 -7.97 -4.72 7.03
CA VAL A 126 -9.10 -5.43 7.68
C VAL A 126 -8.68 -6.15 8.96
N THR A 127 -7.45 -6.67 9.01
CA THR A 127 -6.95 -7.46 10.15
C THR A 127 -6.34 -6.60 11.25
N ARG A 128 -6.09 -5.32 11.00
CA ARG A 128 -5.60 -4.33 11.96
C ARG A 128 -6.67 -3.25 12.15
N ASP A 129 -6.58 -2.49 13.23
CA ASP A 129 -7.51 -1.38 13.46
C ASP A 129 -7.38 -0.33 12.34
N PHE A 130 -8.33 -0.34 11.40
CA PHE A 130 -8.32 0.48 10.19
C PHE A 130 -8.74 1.90 10.54
N PRO A 131 -7.88 2.93 10.38
CA PRO A 131 -8.33 4.31 10.48
C PRO A 131 -9.52 4.58 9.56
N PRO A 132 -10.39 5.56 9.88
CA PRO A 132 -11.54 5.90 9.04
C PRO A 132 -11.18 6.19 7.58
N CYS A 133 -9.96 6.71 7.37
CA CYS A 133 -9.42 7.10 6.10
C CYS A 133 -7.91 6.81 6.05
N PHE A 134 -7.41 6.31 4.93
CA PHE A 134 -5.99 6.15 4.64
C PHE A 134 -5.68 6.62 3.21
N GLU A 135 -4.65 7.44 3.06
CA GLU A 135 -4.24 8.02 1.79
C GLU A 135 -2.86 7.53 1.39
N ALA A 136 -2.68 7.26 0.10
CA ALA A 136 -1.40 6.86 -0.46
C ALA A 136 -1.26 7.31 -1.93
N LEU A 137 -0.08 7.06 -2.50
CA LEU A 137 0.14 7.19 -3.94
C LEU A 137 -0.16 5.87 -4.64
N SER A 138 -0.76 5.93 -5.81
CA SER A 138 -1.01 4.78 -6.68
C SER A 138 -0.79 5.20 -8.12
N MET A 139 -1.02 4.25 -9.02
CA MET A 139 -1.06 4.47 -10.46
C MET A 139 -2.49 4.35 -10.97
N ASP A 140 -2.86 5.20 -11.92
CA ASP A 140 -4.10 5.04 -12.67
C ASP A 140 -3.93 4.10 -13.86
N GLU A 141 -5.01 3.87 -14.60
CA GLU A 141 -4.97 2.98 -15.77
C GLU A 141 -3.97 3.46 -16.84
N SER A 142 -3.75 4.76 -16.98
CA SER A 142 -2.84 5.35 -17.97
C SER A 142 -1.35 5.15 -17.64
N GLY A 143 -1.04 4.73 -16.41
CA GLY A 143 0.34 4.67 -15.93
C GLY A 143 0.82 5.98 -15.30
N SER A 144 -0.10 6.89 -15.00
CA SER A 144 0.17 8.17 -14.34
C SER A 144 0.03 8.04 -12.83
N ILE A 145 0.87 8.75 -12.09
CA ILE A 145 0.82 8.77 -10.63
C ILE A 145 -0.40 9.57 -10.18
N CYS A 146 -1.15 9.01 -9.24
CA CYS A 146 -2.37 9.62 -8.72
C CYS A 146 -2.54 9.31 -7.23
N GLN A 147 -3.43 10.06 -6.57
CA GLN A 147 -3.80 9.78 -5.18
C GLN A 147 -4.80 8.61 -5.12
N VAL A 148 -4.64 7.78 -4.09
CA VAL A 148 -5.59 6.74 -3.73
C VAL A 148 -6.06 6.93 -2.29
N LEU A 149 -7.37 6.81 -2.11
CA LEU A 149 -8.04 6.93 -0.83
C LEU A 149 -8.67 5.58 -0.46
N TYR A 150 -8.45 5.13 0.76
CA TYR A 150 -9.09 3.96 1.34
C TYR A 150 -10.01 4.43 2.47
N LEU A 151 -11.30 4.11 2.37
CA LEU A 151 -12.31 4.50 3.35
C LEU A 151 -12.85 3.27 4.06
N ASN A 152 -12.94 3.36 5.38
CA ASN A 152 -13.59 2.35 6.20
C ASN A 152 -15.11 2.46 6.04
N MET A 153 -15.74 1.41 5.52
CA MET A 153 -17.19 1.34 5.34
C MET A 153 -17.91 0.69 6.53
N GLY A 154 -17.16 0.29 7.56
CA GLY A 154 -17.65 -0.42 8.73
C GLY A 154 -18.00 -1.88 8.45
N GLU A 155 -18.51 -2.52 9.51
CA GLU A 155 -18.97 -3.90 9.47
C GLU A 155 -20.35 -4.02 8.81
N ARG A 156 -20.53 -5.11 8.05
CA ARG A 156 -21.79 -5.48 7.41
C ARG A 156 -21.97 -6.99 7.45
N THR A 157 -23.20 -7.46 7.35
CA THR A 157 -23.49 -8.89 7.18
C THR A 157 -23.85 -9.19 5.73
N GLN A 158 -23.20 -10.17 5.13
CA GLN A 158 -23.52 -10.67 3.78
C GLN A 158 -23.98 -12.12 3.84
N LYS A 159 -24.96 -12.48 3.00
CA LYS A 159 -25.36 -13.88 2.80
C LYS A 159 -24.47 -14.53 1.75
N ILE A 160 -23.76 -15.60 2.10
CA ILE A 160 -22.93 -16.42 1.19
C ILE A 160 -23.47 -17.84 1.26
N ALA A 161 -23.86 -18.42 0.11
CA ALA A 161 -24.70 -19.61 0.07
C ALA A 161 -25.91 -19.42 1.02
N ASP A 162 -26.04 -20.26 2.05
CA ASP A 162 -27.11 -20.17 3.06
C ASP A 162 -26.69 -19.54 4.39
N ASN A 163 -25.43 -19.15 4.52
CA ASN A 163 -24.85 -18.64 5.76
C ASN A 163 -24.75 -17.11 5.75
N LYS A 164 -24.92 -16.49 6.92
CA LYS A 164 -24.65 -15.07 7.14
C LYS A 164 -23.23 -14.91 7.67
N VAL A 165 -22.44 -14.08 7.01
CA VAL A 165 -21.04 -13.83 7.37
C VAL A 165 -20.85 -12.34 7.62
N ASN A 166 -20.20 -12.00 8.73
CA ASN A 166 -19.79 -10.64 9.02
C ASN A 166 -18.55 -10.28 8.22
N VAL A 167 -18.60 -9.13 7.56
CA VAL A 167 -17.56 -8.62 6.68
C VAL A 167 -17.26 -7.16 6.98
N LEU A 168 -16.01 -6.75 6.82
CA LEU A 168 -15.59 -5.36 6.86
C LEU A 168 -15.47 -4.83 5.43
N GLY A 169 -16.07 -3.67 5.16
CA GLY A 169 -16.00 -3.02 3.86
C GLY A 169 -14.87 -2.01 3.76
N ILE A 170 -14.12 -2.05 2.65
CA ILE A 170 -13.16 -1.01 2.26
C ILE A 170 -13.62 -0.42 0.93
N GLN A 171 -13.73 0.91 0.87
CA GLN A 171 -13.87 1.62 -0.40
C GLN A 171 -12.52 2.23 -0.82
N ARG A 172 -11.98 1.76 -1.95
CA ARG A 172 -10.81 2.37 -2.62
C ARG A 172 -11.32 3.40 -3.64
N LYS A 173 -10.77 4.61 -3.66
CA LYS A 173 -11.02 5.64 -4.67
C LYS A 173 -9.69 6.08 -5.28
N LEU A 174 -9.54 5.89 -6.58
CA LEU A 174 -8.44 6.38 -7.38
C LEU A 174 -8.83 7.72 -8.01
N GLN A 175 -8.09 8.78 -7.69
CA GLN A 175 -8.32 10.12 -8.21
C GLN A 175 -7.33 10.41 -9.34
N SER A 176 -7.68 9.98 -10.55
CA SER A 176 -6.85 10.26 -11.73
C SER A 176 -6.90 11.75 -12.08
N THR A 177 -5.73 12.31 -12.39
CA THR A 177 -5.59 13.70 -12.85
C THR A 177 -5.92 13.88 -14.34
N SER A 178 -5.83 12.79 -15.12
CA SER A 178 -5.94 12.79 -16.58
C SER A 178 -7.13 11.97 -17.11
N GLY A 179 -7.87 11.31 -16.22
CA GLY A 179 -8.96 10.40 -16.59
C GLY A 179 -10.09 10.36 -15.57
N LEU A 180 -10.98 9.39 -15.73
CA LEU A 180 -12.11 9.21 -14.82
C LEU A 180 -11.63 8.64 -13.48
N SER A 181 -12.11 9.23 -12.39
CA SER A 181 -11.91 8.66 -11.07
C SER A 181 -12.63 7.32 -10.98
N ALA A 182 -11.93 6.29 -10.49
CA ALA A 182 -12.46 4.96 -10.37
C ALA A 182 -12.55 4.56 -8.89
N SER A 183 -13.60 3.83 -8.52
CA SER A 183 -13.77 3.37 -7.15
C SER A 183 -14.17 1.91 -7.09
N TRP A 184 -13.64 1.20 -6.10
CA TRP A 184 -13.95 -0.19 -5.81
C TRP A 184 -14.41 -0.32 -4.36
N GLN A 185 -15.42 -1.16 -4.16
CA GLN A 185 -15.85 -1.61 -2.85
C GLN A 185 -15.46 -3.07 -2.71
N SER A 186 -14.65 -3.37 -1.70
CA SER A 186 -14.19 -4.71 -1.35
C SER A 186 -14.71 -5.06 0.04
N PHE A 187 -15.21 -6.28 0.22
CA PHE A 187 -15.69 -6.79 1.50
C PHE A 187 -14.89 -8.01 1.91
N PHE A 188 -14.36 -7.98 3.12
CA PHE A 188 -13.47 -9.00 3.65
C PHE A 188 -14.03 -9.62 4.92
N MET A 189 -13.79 -10.90 5.15
CA MET A 189 -13.92 -11.50 6.48
C MET A 189 -12.84 -10.96 7.42
N LEU A 190 -13.06 -11.12 8.73
CA LEU A 190 -12.13 -10.65 9.78
C LEU A 190 -10.74 -11.30 9.70
N ASP A 191 -10.62 -12.47 9.08
CA ASP A 191 -9.35 -13.15 8.80
C ASP A 191 -8.65 -12.68 7.51
N GLY A 192 -9.24 -11.70 6.81
CA GLY A 192 -8.68 -11.11 5.59
C GLY A 192 -9.08 -11.81 4.29
N HIS A 193 -9.98 -12.80 4.31
CA HIS A 193 -10.52 -13.36 3.06
C HIS A 193 -11.43 -12.38 2.33
N LEU A 194 -11.17 -12.16 1.04
CA LEU A 194 -12.04 -11.35 0.18
C LEU A 194 -13.30 -12.14 -0.18
N ILE A 195 -14.47 -11.58 0.13
CA ILE A 195 -15.78 -12.20 -0.10
C ILE A 195 -16.47 -11.63 -1.33
N SER A 196 -16.42 -10.31 -1.48
CA SER A 196 -17.01 -9.66 -2.65
C SER A 196 -16.25 -8.40 -3.01
N ARG A 197 -16.24 -8.10 -4.31
CA ARG A 197 -15.64 -6.89 -4.87
C ARG A 197 -16.49 -6.39 -6.01
N ALA A 198 -16.74 -5.08 -6.02
CA ALA A 198 -17.47 -4.40 -7.08
C ALA A 198 -16.77 -3.10 -7.46
N GLN A 199 -16.78 -2.76 -8.74
CA GLN A 199 -16.43 -1.42 -9.19
C GLN A 199 -17.68 -0.55 -9.14
N VAL A 200 -17.60 0.61 -8.48
CA VAL A 200 -18.71 1.57 -8.41
C VAL A 200 -19.02 2.07 -9.81
N GLY A 201 -20.28 1.93 -10.24
CA GLY A 201 -20.73 2.27 -11.59
C GLY A 201 -20.69 1.10 -12.59
N SER A 202 -20.08 -0.04 -12.22
CA SER A 202 -20.17 -1.27 -13.01
C SER A 202 -21.39 -2.10 -12.55
N PRO A 203 -22.13 -2.75 -13.48
CA PRO A 203 -23.20 -3.68 -13.12
C PRO A 203 -22.67 -5.02 -12.59
N VAL A 204 -21.35 -5.27 -12.68
CA VAL A 204 -20.74 -6.56 -12.34
C VAL A 204 -20.21 -6.56 -10.89
N ILE A 205 -20.56 -7.61 -10.15
CA ILE A 205 -20.08 -7.86 -8.79
C ILE A 205 -19.39 -9.23 -8.77
N LEU A 206 -18.15 -9.26 -8.31
CA LEU A 206 -17.44 -10.49 -8.01
C LEU A 206 -17.81 -10.93 -6.60
N LYS A 207 -18.20 -12.20 -6.43
CA LYS A 207 -18.57 -12.75 -5.13
C LYS A 207 -18.16 -14.21 -5.02
N VAL A 208 -17.65 -14.61 -3.87
CA VAL A 208 -17.36 -16.01 -3.59
C VAL A 208 -18.66 -16.83 -3.50
N THR A 209 -18.62 -18.04 -4.04
CA THR A 209 -19.76 -18.98 -4.02
C THR A 209 -19.81 -19.78 -2.73
N LEU A 210 -18.65 -20.10 -2.17
CA LEU A 210 -18.46 -20.86 -0.94
C LEU A 210 -17.68 -20.02 0.07
N ILE A 211 -17.94 -20.27 1.35
CA ILE A 211 -17.18 -19.64 2.44
C ILE A 211 -15.79 -20.28 2.47
N PRO A 212 -14.71 -19.48 2.37
CA PRO A 212 -13.35 -19.97 2.52
C PRO A 212 -13.15 -20.60 3.90
N LYS A 213 -12.29 -21.62 3.99
CA LYS A 213 -11.88 -22.13 5.30
C LYS A 213 -11.13 -21.03 6.05
N PHE A 214 -11.47 -20.85 7.32
CA PHE A 214 -10.78 -19.89 8.18
C PHE A 214 -9.29 -20.20 8.19
N ILE A 215 -8.46 -19.17 8.02
CA ILE A 215 -7.01 -19.34 8.24
C ILE A 215 -6.83 -19.34 9.75
N GLU A 216 -6.54 -20.51 10.31
CA GLU A 216 -5.98 -20.57 11.66
C GLU A 216 -4.68 -19.77 11.62
N SER A 217 -4.63 -18.67 12.38
CA SER A 217 -3.37 -17.98 12.57
C SER A 217 -2.42 -19.00 13.19
N ASP A 218 -1.37 -19.38 12.46
CA ASP A 218 -0.15 -19.84 13.11
C ASP A 218 0.09 -18.84 14.22
N LYS A 219 0.08 -19.31 15.47
CA LYS A 219 0.25 -18.45 16.64
C LYS A 219 1.37 -17.50 16.28
N PHE A 220 1.07 -16.21 16.16
CA PHE A 220 2.11 -15.20 16.03
C PHE A 220 3.14 -15.60 17.07
N LEU A 221 4.39 -15.85 16.67
CA LEU A 221 5.47 -16.05 17.63
C LEU A 221 5.23 -14.99 18.69
N GLU A 222 5.02 -15.42 19.93
CA GLU A 222 4.73 -14.50 21.02
C GLU A 222 5.70 -13.36 20.86
N LYS A 223 5.18 -12.13 20.76
CA LYS A 223 6.01 -10.93 20.63
C LYS A 223 7.14 -11.14 21.63
N PRO A 224 8.41 -11.28 21.19
CA PRO A 224 9.46 -11.76 22.07
C PRO A 224 9.36 -10.91 23.31
N PHE A 225 9.21 -11.56 24.45
CA PHE A 225 9.15 -10.88 25.73
C PHE A 225 10.53 -10.23 25.91
N LEU A 226 10.69 -9.06 25.31
CA LEU A 226 11.71 -8.12 25.68
C LEU A 226 11.33 -7.82 27.11
N ASN A 227 12.00 -8.49 28.04
CA ASN A 227 12.19 -7.97 29.38
C ASN A 227 12.64 -6.54 29.14
N SER A 228 11.69 -5.61 29.23
CA SER A 228 11.98 -4.21 29.44
C SER A 228 12.67 -4.20 30.80
N LYS A 229 13.97 -4.52 30.81
CA LYS A 229 14.84 -4.04 31.86
C LYS A 229 14.56 -2.56 31.88
N SER A 230 14.07 -2.07 33.02
CA SER A 230 14.08 -0.65 33.31
C SER A 230 15.40 -0.11 32.77
N LEU A 231 15.34 0.84 31.84
CA LEU A 231 16.53 1.51 31.36
C LEU A 231 17.05 2.32 32.55
N CYS A 232 17.88 1.70 33.40
CA CYS A 232 18.64 2.36 34.45
C CYS A 232 19.75 3.15 33.77
N TRP A 233 19.36 4.25 33.12
CA TRP A 233 20.25 5.16 32.39
C TRP A 233 21.34 5.75 33.29
N ASP A 234 21.10 5.73 34.60
CA ASP A 234 21.96 6.13 35.70
C ASP A 234 23.04 5.08 36.06
N GLU A 235 22.89 3.81 35.65
CA GLU A 235 23.90 2.76 35.82
C GLU A 235 24.74 2.53 34.54
N ASP A 236 24.23 2.94 33.38
CA ASP A 236 24.96 2.87 32.12
C ASP A 236 25.95 4.02 32.01
N LEU A 237 27.24 3.70 32.14
CA LEU A 237 28.34 4.65 32.10
C LEU A 237 28.34 5.52 30.83
N GLU A 238 27.93 4.98 29.67
CA GLU A 238 27.94 5.74 28.41
C GLU A 238 26.78 6.73 28.34
N LEU A 239 25.58 6.33 28.78
CA LEU A 239 24.42 7.21 28.87
C LEU A 239 24.59 8.30 29.95
N TYR A 240 25.15 7.94 31.10
CA TYR A 240 25.47 8.89 32.16
C TYR A 240 26.51 9.92 31.68
N HIS A 241 27.55 9.49 30.97
CA HIS A 241 28.56 10.39 30.39
C HIS A 241 27.92 11.42 29.45
N ARG A 242 27.08 10.97 28.51
CA ARG A 242 26.37 11.85 27.57
C ARG A 242 25.40 12.82 28.26
N TYR A 243 24.79 12.40 29.37
CA TYR A 243 23.93 13.28 30.17
C TYR A 243 24.75 14.36 30.90
N ILE A 244 25.89 13.98 31.49
CA ILE A 244 26.80 14.89 32.19
C ILE A 244 27.39 15.92 31.21
N GLU A 245 27.82 15.51 30.01
CA GLU A 245 28.30 16.42 28.96
C GLU A 245 27.28 17.52 28.64
N LYS A 246 26.02 17.14 28.37
CA LYS A 246 24.95 18.11 28.09
C LYS A 246 24.66 19.04 29.26
N LYS A 247 24.79 18.56 30.50
CA LYS A 247 24.56 19.37 31.70
C LYS A 247 25.72 20.33 31.96
N LEU A 248 26.96 19.91 31.72
CA LEU A 248 28.15 20.76 31.78
C LEU A 248 28.10 21.88 30.74
N ASP A 249 27.69 21.58 29.51
CA ASP A 249 27.50 22.58 28.44
C ASP A 249 26.47 23.64 28.84
N SER A 250 25.35 23.22 29.46
CA SER A 250 24.33 24.13 29.96
C SER A 250 24.81 24.99 31.13
N ILE A 251 25.68 24.47 32.00
CA ILE A 251 26.24 25.20 33.14
C ILE A 251 27.34 26.17 32.68
N LEU A 252 28.15 25.80 31.68
CA LEU A 252 29.11 26.71 31.04
C LEU A 252 28.40 27.86 30.34
N LEU A 253 27.28 27.60 29.66
CA LEU A 253 26.46 28.65 29.06
C LEU A 253 25.86 29.60 30.12
N ALA A 254 25.42 29.06 31.26
CA ALA A 254 24.92 29.87 32.38
C ALA A 254 26.03 30.68 33.08
N ALA A 255 27.25 30.14 33.17
CA ALA A 255 28.40 30.85 33.73
C ALA A 255 28.89 31.99 32.81
N VAL A 256 28.88 31.78 31.49
CA VAL A 256 29.15 32.84 30.49
C VAL A 256 28.10 33.95 30.58
N LEU A 257 26.83 33.61 30.85
CA LEU A 257 25.74 34.57 31.05
C LEU A 257 25.82 35.32 32.40
N LEU A 258 26.48 34.77 33.42
CA LEU A 258 26.62 35.39 34.75
C LEU A 258 27.86 36.28 34.89
N PHE A 259 28.90 36.11 34.06
CA PHE A 259 30.11 36.96 34.10
C PHE A 259 30.17 38.04 33.00
N GLY A 260 29.23 38.08 32.06
CA GLY A 260 29.15 39.08 30.99
C GLY A 260 28.36 40.36 31.32
N GLY A 261 27.97 40.56 32.57
CA GLY A 261 27.25 41.75 33.03
C GLY A 261 28.16 42.76 33.71
N ILE A 262 28.82 43.63 32.94
CA ILE A 262 29.20 45.03 33.26
C ILE A 262 29.83 45.63 31.99
N LEU A 263 28.98 46.21 31.14
CA LEU A 263 29.09 47.50 30.43
C LEU A 263 27.98 47.50 29.37
N LEU A 264 26.75 47.83 29.76
CA LEU A 264 26.22 49.18 29.70
C LEU A 264 26.14 49.74 28.28
N ALA A 265 24.90 49.82 27.83
CA ALA A 265 24.35 51.09 27.38
C ALA A 265 25.08 51.75 26.21
N SER A 266 25.12 51.05 25.09
CA SER A 266 24.92 51.68 23.80
C SER A 266 23.89 50.87 23.03
N GLU A 267 22.69 51.45 22.92
CA GLU A 267 21.94 51.41 21.65
C GLU A 267 21.36 50.03 21.29
N TRP A 268 20.10 49.69 21.59
CA TRP A 268 18.92 50.56 21.51
C TRP A 268 18.91 51.42 20.23
N MET A 269 19.38 50.89 19.10
CA MET A 269 19.04 51.38 17.75
C MET A 269 19.36 50.28 16.72
N LEU A 270 18.49 50.14 15.72
CA LEU A 270 18.42 49.09 14.68
C LEU A 270 17.75 47.77 15.14
N HIS A 271 16.43 47.72 15.33
CA HIS A 271 15.37 48.15 14.40
C HIS A 271 15.33 47.31 13.12
N GLN A 272 14.37 46.38 13.10
CA GLN A 272 13.63 45.85 11.94
C GLN A 272 14.36 44.96 10.92
N GLU A 273 13.56 44.05 10.35
CA GLU A 273 13.77 43.36 9.07
C GLU A 273 14.84 42.22 9.08
N ILE A 274 14.56 40.96 8.76
CA ILE A 274 13.72 40.44 7.67
C ILE A 274 13.27 39.01 7.97
N ARG A 275 11.95 38.83 7.90
CA ARG A 275 11.32 37.58 7.46
C ARG A 275 11.83 37.26 6.05
N ARG A 276 12.68 36.25 5.89
CA ARG A 276 12.98 35.44 4.69
C ARG A 276 14.45 35.05 4.74
N ILE A 277 14.71 33.78 5.08
CA ILE A 277 15.27 32.74 4.21
C ILE A 277 14.77 31.41 4.77
#